data_AF-A0A2C8EP33-F1
#
_entry.id   AF-A0A2C8EP33-F1
#
_cell.length_a   1.000
_cell.length_b   1.000
_cell.length_c   1.000
_cell.angle_alpha   90.00
_cell.angle_beta   90.00
_cell.angle_gamma   90.00
#
_symmetry.space_group_name_H-M   'P 1'
#
loop_
_entity.id
_entity.type
_entity.pdbx_description
1 polymer ?
#
loop_
_entity_poly.entity_id
_entity_poly.type
_entity_poly.pdbx_seq_one_letter_code
_entity_poly.pdbx_strand_id
1 'polypeptide(L)'
;MSISKEEVKHVSELAKLELSDTELDVFTSQLDDIIGMAEQLSEVDTTDVPVTTHITDVMNVMREDVAEKGMDRDLLFKNAPDSENGLIKVPAIIDESEEA
;
A
#
# COMPACT_ATOMS: atom_id res chain seq x y z
N MET A 1 -21.53 -5.48 -8.08
CA MET A 1 -20.70 -6.44 -8.85
C MET A 1 -20.20 -7.50 -7.88
N SER A 2 -20.05 -8.76 -8.28
CA SER A 2 -19.53 -9.79 -7.37
C SER A 2 -18.02 -9.96 -7.53
N ILE A 3 -17.25 -9.87 -6.44
CA ILE A 3 -15.80 -10.12 -6.47
C ILE A 3 -15.49 -11.62 -6.35
N SER A 4 -14.51 -12.08 -7.12
CA SER A 4 -14.06 -13.48 -7.12
C SER A 4 -12.92 -13.72 -6.12
N LYS A 5 -12.78 -14.97 -5.66
CA LYS A 5 -11.67 -15.40 -4.79
C LYS A 5 -10.30 -15.14 -5.44
N GLU A 6 -10.22 -15.25 -6.77
CA GLU A 6 -9.00 -14.98 -7.54
C GLU A 6 -8.60 -13.51 -7.50
N GLU A 7 -9.58 -12.59 -7.60
CA GLU A 7 -9.34 -11.15 -7.45
C GLU A 7 -8.90 -10.79 -6.03
N VAL A 8 -9.50 -11.40 -5.00
CA VAL A 8 -9.08 -11.19 -3.60
C VAL A 8 -7.63 -11.65 -3.40
N LYS A 9 -7.27 -12.82 -3.94
CA LYS A 9 -5.90 -13.31 -3.90
C LYS A 9 -4.93 -12.38 -4.64
N HIS A 10 -5.33 -11.88 -5.80
CA HIS A 10 -4.50 -10.94 -6.55
C HIS A 10 -4.26 -9.64 -5.77
N VAL A 11 -5.31 -9.09 -5.15
CA VAL A 11 -5.21 -7.89 -4.32
C VAL A 11 -4.35 -8.13 -3.07
N SER A 12 -4.44 -9.31 -2.45
CA SER A 12 -3.58 -9.64 -1.28
C SER A 12 -2.11 -9.71 -1.67
N GLU A 13 -1.78 -10.25 -2.84
CA GLU A 13 -0.40 -10.27 -3.36
C GLU A 13 0.15 -8.85 -3.62
N LEU A 14 -0.68 -7.94 -4.14
CA LEU A 14 -0.33 -6.52 -4.30
C LEU A 14 -0.08 -5.84 -2.96
N ALA A 15 -0.90 -6.16 -1.95
CA ALA A 15 -0.77 -5.64 -0.60
C ALA A 15 0.33 -6.32 0.24
N LYS A 16 1.03 -7.33 -0.32
CA LYS A 16 2.02 -8.16 0.40
C LYS A 16 1.44 -8.86 1.64
N LEU A 17 0.19 -9.31 1.52
CA LEU A 17 -0.52 -10.09 2.54
C LEU A 17 -0.58 -11.54 2.11
N GLU A 18 -0.14 -12.43 3.00
CA GLU A 18 -0.30 -13.87 2.85
C GLU A 18 -1.60 -14.29 3.53
N LEU A 19 -2.51 -14.93 2.78
CA LEU A 19 -3.82 -15.36 3.24
C LEU A 19 -3.98 -16.87 3.03
N SER A 20 -4.48 -17.57 4.04
CA SER A 20 -4.90 -18.96 3.90
C SER A 20 -6.15 -19.10 3.04
N ASP A 21 -6.40 -20.30 2.50
CA ASP A 21 -7.60 -20.58 1.71
C ASP A 21 -8.90 -20.29 2.47
N THR A 22 -8.91 -20.54 3.78
CA THR A 22 -10.04 -20.25 4.67
C THR A 22 -10.24 -18.75 4.88
N GLU A 23 -9.15 -17.98 5.00
CA GLU A 23 -9.24 -16.52 5.11
C GLU A 23 -9.68 -15.91 3.79
N LEU A 24 -9.23 -16.44 2.65
CA LEU A 24 -9.69 -16.00 1.34
C LEU A 24 -11.20 -16.19 1.17
N ASP A 25 -11.77 -17.30 1.62
CA ASP A 25 -13.23 -17.51 1.55
C ASP A 25 -14.00 -16.49 2.40
N VAL A 26 -13.52 -16.22 3.62
CA VAL A 26 -14.11 -15.23 4.52
C VAL A 26 -14.00 -13.83 3.94
N PHE A 27 -12.81 -13.43 3.49
CA PHE A 27 -12.56 -12.10 2.96
C PHE A 27 -13.26 -11.87 1.63
N THR A 28 -13.48 -12.90 0.81
CA THR A 28 -14.28 -12.76 -0.42
C THR A 28 -15.69 -12.30 -0.09
N SER A 29 -16.37 -12.95 0.87
CA SER A 29 -17.71 -12.53 1.28
C SER A 29 -17.71 -11.13 1.90
N GLN A 30 -16.75 -10.82 2.76
CA GLN A 30 -16.70 -9.51 3.44
C GLN A 30 -16.39 -8.36 2.47
N LEU A 31 -15.49 -8.58 1.52
CA LEU A 31 -15.16 -7.58 0.49
C LEU A 31 -16.33 -7.36 -0.47
N ASP A 32 -17.09 -8.41 -0.79
CA ASP A 32 -18.31 -8.29 -1.58
C ASP A 32 -19.34 -7.38 -0.90
N ASP A 33 -19.57 -7.57 0.41
CA ASP A 33 -20.46 -6.71 1.21
C ASP A 33 -19.98 -5.25 1.24
N ILE A 34 -18.66 -5.02 1.40
CA ILE A 34 -18.07 -3.67 1.44
C ILE A 34 -18.18 -2.98 0.08
N ILE A 35 -17.90 -3.69 -1.02
CA ILE A 35 -18.05 -3.16 -2.37
C ILE A 35 -19.52 -2.83 -2.63
N GLY A 36 -20.45 -3.71 -2.24
CA GLY A 36 -21.88 -3.44 -2.32
C GLY A 36 -22.31 -2.18 -1.56
N MET A 37 -21.73 -1.93 -0.39
CA MET A 37 -21.94 -0.66 0.34
C MET A 37 -21.38 0.54 -0.44
N ALA A 38 -20.18 0.43 -1.01
CA ALA A 38 -19.56 1.51 -1.78
C ALA A 38 -20.33 1.82 -3.08
N GLU A 39 -20.95 0.82 -3.70
CA GLU A 39 -21.77 0.99 -4.91
C GLU A 39 -22.96 1.93 -4.69
N GLN A 40 -23.46 2.09 -3.46
CA GLN A 40 -24.50 3.06 -3.12
C GLN A 40 -24.12 4.50 -3.48
N LEU A 41 -22.82 4.83 -3.52
CA LEU A 41 -22.34 6.15 -3.94
C LEU A 41 -22.63 6.43 -5.42
N SER A 42 -22.83 5.40 -6.25
CA SER A 42 -23.16 5.54 -7.68
C SER A 42 -24.57 6.11 -7.92
N GLU A 43 -25.43 6.13 -6.89
CA GLU A 43 -26.77 6.72 -6.95
C GLU A 43 -26.72 8.26 -6.94
N VAL A 44 -25.59 8.84 -6.56
CA VAL A 44 -25.40 10.29 -6.45
C VAL A 44 -24.80 10.82 -7.75
N ASP A 45 -25.49 11.75 -8.40
CA ASP A 45 -24.98 12.43 -9.58
C ASP A 45 -23.80 13.34 -9.21
N THR A 46 -22.65 13.06 -9.79
CA THR A 46 -21.41 13.83 -9.63
C THR A 46 -20.99 14.51 -10.93
N THR A 47 -21.89 14.60 -11.92
CA THR A 47 -21.67 15.36 -13.15
C THR A 47 -21.31 16.80 -12.80
N ASP A 48 -20.19 17.29 -13.34
CA ASP A 48 -19.62 18.61 -13.09
C ASP A 48 -19.20 18.91 -11.63
N VAL A 49 -19.10 17.89 -10.77
CA VAL A 49 -18.53 18.04 -9.41
C VAL A 49 -17.00 17.83 -9.47
N PRO A 50 -16.19 18.85 -9.15
CA PRO A 50 -14.73 18.68 -9.14
C PRO A 50 -14.29 17.75 -8.01
N VAL A 51 -13.27 16.94 -8.26
CA VAL A 51 -12.70 16.03 -7.26
C VAL A 51 -11.99 16.82 -6.15
N THR A 52 -12.35 16.56 -4.90
CA THR A 52 -11.68 17.13 -3.73
C THR A 52 -10.43 16.30 -3.38
N THR A 53 -9.25 16.82 -3.69
CA THR A 53 -7.96 16.16 -3.37
C THR A 53 -7.39 16.58 -2.01
N HIS A 54 -7.57 17.85 -1.65
CA HIS A 54 -7.13 18.44 -0.40
C HIS A 54 -8.26 19.31 0.16
N ILE A 55 -8.41 19.32 1.47
CA ILE A 55 -9.44 20.09 2.17
C ILE A 55 -9.02 21.56 2.35
N THR A 56 -7.71 21.82 2.28
CA THR A 56 -7.11 23.15 2.45
C THR A 56 -6.45 23.60 1.16
N ASP A 57 -6.45 24.90 0.92
CA ASP A 57 -5.81 25.54 -0.23
C ASP A 57 -4.29 25.59 -0.05
N VAL A 58 -3.63 24.45 -0.27
CA VAL A 58 -2.16 24.36 -0.24
C VAL A 58 -1.62 24.63 -1.63
N MET A 59 -0.79 25.64 -1.78
CA MET A 59 -0.14 25.98 -3.05
C MET A 59 1.36 26.14 -2.85
N ASN A 60 2.15 25.40 -3.65
CA ASN A 60 3.60 25.59 -3.76
C ASN A 60 4.35 25.66 -2.42
N VAL A 61 4.05 24.74 -1.50
CA VAL A 61 4.81 24.63 -0.24
C VAL A 61 6.16 23.99 -0.55
N MET A 62 7.15 24.85 -0.73
CA MET A 62 8.54 24.45 -1.01
C MET A 62 9.36 24.47 0.27
N ARG A 63 10.31 23.53 0.37
CA ARG A 63 11.37 23.55 1.38
C ARG A 63 12.56 24.30 0.82
N GLU A 64 13.16 25.19 1.60
CA GLU A 64 14.43 25.84 1.26
C GLU A 64 15.53 24.80 1.04
N ASP A 65 16.42 25.03 0.07
CA ASP A 65 17.54 24.15 -0.23
C ASP A 65 18.71 24.36 0.73
N VAL A 66 18.49 24.03 2.00
CA VAL A 66 19.51 24.08 3.05
C VAL A 66 19.79 22.67 3.52
N ALA A 67 21.07 22.31 3.58
CA ALA A 67 21.51 21.01 4.09
C ALA A 67 21.40 20.97 5.61
N GLU A 68 20.82 19.90 6.14
CA GLU A 68 20.75 19.63 7.57
C GLU A 68 21.65 18.46 7.95
N LYS A 69 22.12 18.45 9.20
CA LYS A 69 22.92 17.32 9.70
C LYS A 69 22.03 16.08 9.78
N GLY A 70 22.47 14.99 9.17
CA GLY A 70 21.78 13.70 9.25
C GLY A 70 21.66 13.16 10.69
N MET A 71 20.72 12.24 10.88
CA MET A 71 20.47 11.59 12.16
C MET A 71 21.63 10.67 12.58
N ASP A 72 21.78 10.47 13.89
CA ASP A 72 22.73 9.49 14.43
C ASP A 72 22.43 8.09 13.89
N ARG A 73 23.47 7.41 13.40
CA ARG A 73 23.34 6.11 12.76
C ARG A 73 22.86 5.06 13.75
N ASP A 74 23.40 5.03 14.97
CA ASP A 74 23.04 4.00 15.95
C ASP A 74 21.57 4.13 16.36
N LEU A 75 21.03 5.37 16.41
CA LEU A 75 19.60 5.61 16.60
C LEU A 75 18.75 5.08 15.43
N LEU A 76 19.17 5.27 14.18
CA LEU A 76 18.42 4.79 13.01
C LEU A 76 18.31 3.26 12.97
N PHE A 77 19.36 2.57 13.38
CA PHE A 77 19.42 1.10 13.35
C PHE A 77 18.74 0.42 14.53
N LYS A 78 18.29 1.17 15.55
CA LYS A 78 17.69 0.63 16.76
C LYS A 78 16.47 -0.27 16.51
N ASN A 79 15.73 -0.01 15.44
CA ASN A 79 14.54 -0.78 15.04
C ASN A 79 14.76 -1.64 13.78
N ALA A 80 15.99 -1.70 13.25
CA ALA A 80 16.27 -2.54 12.11
C ALA A 80 16.26 -4.02 12.54
N PRO A 81 15.46 -4.90 11.91
CA PRO A 81 15.40 -6.32 12.29
C PRO A 81 16.74 -7.06 12.14
N ASP A 82 17.50 -6.72 11.11
CA ASP A 82 18.84 -7.26 10.85
C ASP A 82 19.72 -6.17 10.23
N SER A 83 21.00 -6.17 10.59
CA SER A 83 21.97 -5.20 10.09
C SER A 83 23.38 -5.77 10.08
N GLU A 84 24.15 -5.39 9.06
CA GLU A 84 25.52 -5.87 8.89
C GLU A 84 26.37 -4.78 8.23
N ASN A 85 27.60 -4.55 8.72
CA ASN A 85 28.55 -3.58 8.15
C ASN A 85 27.97 -2.15 7.95
N GLY A 86 27.01 -1.74 8.80
CA GLY A 86 26.35 -0.43 8.70
C GLY A 86 25.24 -0.35 7.65
N LEU A 87 24.71 -1.49 7.19
CA LEU A 87 23.62 -1.62 6.23
C LEU A 87 22.45 -2.41 6.84
N ILE A 88 21.23 -2.14 6.38
CA ILE A 88 20.06 -2.98 6.72
C ILE A 88 20.15 -4.23 5.87
N LYS A 89 20.15 -5.39 6.52
CA LYS A 89 20.28 -6.67 5.84
C LYS A 89 18.90 -7.19 5.46
N VAL A 90 18.75 -7.57 4.20
CA VAL A 90 17.53 -8.16 3.64
C VAL A 90 17.89 -9.43 2.87
N PRO A 91 16.96 -10.40 2.73
CA PRO A 91 17.14 -11.52 1.83
C PRO A 91 17.45 -11.01 0.41
N ALA A 92 18.47 -11.58 -0.22
CA ALA A 92 18.78 -11.27 -1.61
C ALA A 92 17.64 -11.79 -2.50
N ILE A 93 17.07 -10.90 -3.30
CA ILE A 93 16.13 -11.28 -4.36
C ILE A 93 17.00 -11.63 -5.57
N ILE A 94 17.31 -12.92 -5.72
CA ILE A 94 17.95 -13.46 -6.93
C ILE A 94 16.80 -14.10 -7.71
N ASP A 95 16.43 -13.50 -8.83
CA ASP A 95 15.38 -14.03 -9.68
C ASP A 95 15.96 -15.17 -10.53
N GLU A 96 15.48 -16.40 -10.34
CA GLU A 96 15.78 -17.53 -11.24
C GLU A 96 14.95 -17.46 -12.55
N SER A 97 14.18 -16.38 -12.79
CA SER A 97 13.38 -16.21 -14.01
C SER A 97 13.98 -15.27 -15.08
N GLU A 98 15.21 -14.78 -14.91
CA GLU A 98 16.01 -14.15 -15.98
C GLU A 98 17.09 -15.08 -16.57
N GLU A 99 16.82 -16.38 -16.72
CA GLU A 99 17.58 -17.26 -17.62
C GLU A 99 16.69 -17.82 -18.76
N ALA A 100 16.77 -17.12 -19.90
CA ALA A 100 16.46 -17.53 -21.30
C ALA A 100 14.99 -17.71 -21.74
#